data_AF-A0A386PU75-F1
#
_entry.id   AF-A0A386PU75-F1
#
_cell.length_a   1.000
_cell.length_b   1.000
_cell.length_c   1.000
_cell.angle_alpha   90.00
_cell.angle_beta   90.00
_cell.angle_gamma   90.00
#
_symmetry.space_group_name_H-M   'P 1'
#
loop_
_entity.id
_entity.type
_entity.pdbx_description
1 polymer ?
#
loop_
_entity_poly.entity_id
_entity_poly.type
_entity_poly.pdbx_seq_one_letter_code
_entity_poly.pdbx_strand_id
1 'polypeptide(L)'
;MESLNLDGPMRRIAAKHGIDLSKLDFNDLLASRDEREEQEAIKFTRINNNFKRTRTFQSSLVSDFEDLKQTFDDFNVTDEKQQKELNRAKNIATRIIQGETGNFTFSGPAGSGKTMLAISILNAINKSKCDKTCYFLSFEMFMSKQKASFNDPSLKKDVQKIEKCIQNCDVFVLDDLGSETFMQHVDKFKKKPTQASEFTQETLFRFADYRKSKTNIVTTNNSSTELQDIYNPKIYSRLIAKNMGNAIKFDSKDMRNIF
;
A
#
# COMPACT_ATOMS: atom_id res chain seq x y z
N MET A 1 -16.72 -7.85 -51.56
CA MET A 1 -15.62 -8.43 -50.77
C MET A 1 -14.34 -8.16 -51.54
N GLU A 2 -13.57 -7.17 -51.10
CA GLU A 2 -12.28 -6.86 -51.72
C GLU A 2 -11.31 -7.99 -51.37
N SER A 3 -10.92 -8.77 -52.37
CA SER A 3 -9.90 -9.80 -52.24
C SER A 3 -8.58 -9.13 -51.85
N LEU A 4 -8.11 -9.31 -50.61
CA LEU A 4 -6.76 -8.87 -50.25
C LEU A 4 -5.76 -9.55 -51.18
N ASN A 5 -4.99 -8.73 -51.89
CA ASN A 5 -4.03 -9.16 -52.90
C ASN A 5 -2.82 -9.81 -52.21
N LEU A 6 -2.88 -11.12 -51.96
CA LEU A 6 -1.78 -11.89 -51.37
C LEU A 6 -0.57 -11.92 -52.34
N ASP A 7 0.52 -11.28 -51.94
CA ASP A 7 1.78 -11.15 -52.68
C ASP A 7 2.51 -12.50 -52.92
N GLY A 8 3.37 -12.56 -53.95
CA GLY A 8 4.15 -13.72 -54.37
C GLY A 8 5.03 -14.40 -53.31
N PRO A 9 5.63 -13.70 -52.32
CA PRO A 9 6.34 -14.32 -51.20
C PRO A 9 5.42 -15.22 -50.34
N MET A 10 4.21 -14.77 -50.02
CA MET A 10 3.23 -15.55 -49.23
C MET A 10 2.84 -16.84 -49.94
N ARG A 11 2.56 -16.77 -51.26
CA ARG A 11 2.24 -17.96 -52.07
C ARG A 11 3.39 -18.96 -52.14
N ARG A 12 4.64 -18.49 -52.26
CA ARG A 12 5.84 -19.34 -52.26
C ARG A 12 6.05 -20.03 -50.91
N ILE A 13 5.85 -19.32 -49.81
CA ILE A 13 5.97 -19.89 -48.46
C ILE A 13 4.89 -20.95 -48.22
N ALA A 14 3.63 -20.65 -48.57
CA ALA A 14 2.54 -21.61 -48.43
C ALA A 14 2.80 -22.89 -49.21
N ALA A 15 3.22 -22.78 -50.48
CA ALA A 15 3.57 -23.94 -51.31
C ALA A 15 4.75 -24.75 -50.73
N LYS A 16 5.78 -24.09 -50.19
CA LYS A 16 6.93 -24.74 -49.53
C LYS A 16 6.52 -25.58 -48.32
N HIS A 17 5.48 -25.17 -47.60
CA HIS A 17 4.96 -25.86 -46.43
C HIS A 17 3.72 -26.72 -46.71
N GLY A 18 3.33 -26.89 -47.99
CA GLY A 18 2.16 -27.70 -48.38
C GLY A 18 0.81 -27.11 -47.94
N ILE A 19 0.74 -25.80 -47.71
CA ILE A 19 -0.47 -25.10 -47.23
C ILE A 19 -1.34 -24.70 -48.42
N ASP A 20 -2.56 -25.20 -48.47
CA ASP A 20 -3.58 -24.84 -49.47
C ASP A 20 -4.29 -23.54 -49.08
N LEU A 21 -3.89 -22.43 -49.71
CA LEU A 21 -4.45 -21.09 -49.46
C LEU A 21 -5.93 -20.95 -49.88
N SER A 22 -6.46 -21.86 -50.72
CA SER A 22 -7.85 -21.80 -51.18
C SER A 22 -8.86 -22.34 -50.16
N LYS A 23 -8.38 -23.12 -49.19
CA LYS A 23 -9.16 -23.71 -48.10
C LYS A 23 -9.06 -22.93 -46.78
N LEU A 24 -8.31 -21.84 -46.79
CA LEU A 24 -8.12 -20.99 -45.62
C LEU A 24 -9.28 -20.01 -45.49
N ASP A 25 -10.00 -20.09 -44.37
CA ASP A 25 -10.88 -19.00 -43.95
C ASP A 25 -10.00 -17.90 -43.32
N PHE A 26 -9.78 -16.85 -44.10
CA PHE A 26 -8.97 -15.72 -43.68
C PHE A 26 -9.63 -14.88 -42.58
N ASN A 27 -10.96 -14.84 -42.51
CA ASN A 27 -11.65 -14.11 -41.45
C ASN A 27 -11.46 -14.83 -40.11
N ASP A 28 -11.60 -16.15 -40.09
CA ASP A 28 -11.32 -16.97 -38.91
C ASP A 28 -9.84 -16.89 -38.50
N LEU A 29 -8.92 -16.85 -39.46
CA LEU A 29 -7.48 -16.70 -39.20
C LEU A 29 -7.16 -15.34 -38.56
N LEU A 30 -7.75 -14.25 -39.08
CA LEU A 30 -7.59 -12.90 -38.52
C LEU A 30 -8.21 -12.81 -37.12
N ALA A 31 -9.43 -13.31 -36.93
CA ALA A 31 -10.07 -13.36 -35.63
C ALA A 31 -9.25 -14.15 -34.60
N SER A 32 -8.71 -15.32 -35.01
CA SER A 32 -7.83 -16.13 -34.17
C SER A 32 -6.51 -15.43 -33.84
N ARG A 33 -6.00 -14.58 -34.74
CA ARG A 33 -4.79 -13.77 -34.50
C ARG A 33 -5.09 -12.66 -33.52
N ASP A 34 -6.15 -11.90 -33.73
CA ASP A 34 -6.55 -10.79 -32.87
C ASP A 34 -6.84 -11.29 -31.45
N GLU A 35 -7.52 -12.42 -31.29
CA GLU A 35 -7.76 -13.05 -29.99
C GLU A 35 -6.44 -13.45 -29.30
N ARG A 36 -5.45 -13.99 -30.03
CA ARG A 36 -4.12 -14.29 -29.47
C ARG A 36 -3.39 -13.04 -29.02
N GLU A 37 -3.38 -12.00 -29.85
CA GLU A 37 -2.74 -10.71 -29.53
C GLU A 37 -3.39 -10.08 -28.28
N GLU A 38 -4.71 -10.15 -28.16
CA GLU A 38 -5.45 -9.69 -26.97
C GLU A 38 -5.07 -10.50 -25.72
N GLN A 39 -5.05 -11.83 -25.81
CA GLN A 39 -4.66 -12.70 -24.68
C GLN A 39 -3.21 -12.48 -24.25
N GLU A 40 -2.29 -12.27 -25.19
CA GLU A 40 -0.90 -11.93 -24.91
C GLU A 40 -0.78 -10.57 -24.21
N ALA A 41 -1.51 -9.56 -24.68
CA ALA A 41 -1.54 -8.24 -24.06
C ALA A 41 -2.09 -8.29 -22.62
N ILE A 42 -3.18 -9.05 -22.38
CA ILE A 42 -3.73 -9.27 -21.04
C ILE A 42 -2.71 -9.97 -20.14
N LYS A 43 -2.05 -11.02 -20.63
CA LYS A 43 -1.03 -11.76 -19.88
C LYS A 43 0.17 -10.87 -19.54
N PHE A 44 0.68 -10.10 -20.51
CA PHE A 44 1.79 -9.18 -20.31
C PHE A 44 1.44 -8.11 -19.27
N THR A 45 0.25 -7.52 -19.35
CA THR A 45 -0.25 -6.53 -18.39
C THR A 45 -0.32 -7.11 -16.98
N ARG A 46 -0.87 -8.32 -16.82
CA ARG A 46 -0.92 -9.01 -15.51
C ARG A 46 0.46 -9.26 -14.92
N ILE A 47 1.42 -9.71 -15.73
CA ILE A 47 2.80 -9.94 -15.29
C ILE A 47 3.43 -8.62 -14.83
N ASN A 48 3.29 -7.56 -15.61
CA ASN A 48 3.85 -6.25 -15.29
C ASN A 48 3.21 -5.66 -14.01
N ASN A 49 1.90 -5.78 -13.85
CA ASN A 49 1.20 -5.36 -12.63
C ASN A 49 1.69 -6.13 -11.41
N ASN A 50 1.83 -7.46 -11.50
CA ASN A 50 2.34 -8.27 -10.40
C ASN A 50 3.80 -7.92 -10.04
N PHE A 51 4.65 -7.66 -11.02
CA PHE A 51 6.01 -7.20 -10.80
C PHE A 51 6.02 -5.83 -10.09
N LYS A 52 5.20 -4.89 -10.56
CA LYS A 52 5.05 -3.57 -9.94
C LYS A 52 4.56 -3.67 -8.49
N ARG A 53 3.54 -4.49 -8.21
CA ARG A 53 3.01 -4.74 -6.86
C ARG A 53 4.09 -5.28 -5.93
N THR A 54 4.79 -6.32 -6.36
CA THR A 54 5.87 -6.97 -5.60
C THR A 54 7.00 -5.99 -5.32
N ARG A 55 7.50 -5.30 -6.35
CA ARG A 55 8.59 -4.33 -6.21
C ARG A 55 8.22 -3.16 -5.30
N THR A 56 6.99 -2.65 -5.41
CA THR A 56 6.52 -1.54 -4.56
C THR A 56 6.50 -2.00 -3.10
N PHE A 57 5.91 -3.16 -2.81
CA PHE A 57 5.80 -3.67 -1.44
C PHE A 57 7.17 -4.00 -0.82
N GLN A 58 8.08 -4.63 -1.58
CA GLN A 58 9.44 -4.94 -1.14
C GLN A 58 10.30 -3.69 -0.91
N SER A 59 9.94 -2.55 -1.52
CA SER A 59 10.63 -1.26 -1.29
C SER A 59 10.10 -0.47 -0.08
N SER A 60 9.17 -1.05 0.69
CA SER A 60 8.62 -0.45 1.91
C SER A 60 9.74 -0.12 2.91
N LEU A 61 9.55 0.99 3.64
CA LEU A 61 10.51 1.40 4.66
C LEU A 61 10.08 0.84 6.02
N VAL A 62 10.82 -0.15 6.50
CA VAL A 62 10.57 -0.87 7.74
C VAL A 62 11.90 -1.11 8.46
N SER A 63 11.86 -1.26 9.78
CA SER A 63 13.04 -1.56 10.60
C SER A 63 13.56 -2.97 10.36
N ASP A 64 12.64 -3.95 10.30
CA ASP A 64 12.94 -5.34 9.98
C ASP A 64 12.07 -5.79 8.79
N PHE A 65 12.72 -6.31 7.75
CA PHE A 65 12.01 -6.79 6.57
C PHE A 65 11.19 -8.06 6.83
N GLU A 66 11.50 -8.81 7.90
CA GLU A 66 10.70 -9.97 8.31
C GLU A 66 9.29 -9.56 8.78
N ASP A 67 9.13 -8.36 9.36
CA ASP A 67 7.82 -7.86 9.77
C ASP A 67 6.84 -7.77 8.59
N LEU A 68 7.33 -7.47 7.38
CA LEU A 68 6.50 -7.41 6.17
C LEU A 68 5.89 -8.75 5.76
N LYS A 69 6.32 -9.88 6.35
CA LYS A 69 5.76 -11.20 6.06
C LYS A 69 4.55 -11.55 6.93
N GLN A 70 4.27 -10.76 7.97
CA GLN A 70 3.17 -11.01 8.91
C GLN A 70 1.80 -11.05 8.23
N THR A 71 0.98 -11.99 8.65
CA THR A 71 -0.37 -12.25 8.14
C THR A 71 -1.38 -12.30 9.27
N PHE A 72 -2.67 -12.35 8.92
CA PHE A 72 -3.73 -12.47 9.92
C PHE A 72 -3.65 -13.74 10.77
N ASP A 73 -2.98 -14.79 10.28
CA ASP A 73 -2.83 -16.06 10.99
C ASP A 73 -1.77 -15.97 12.10
N ASP A 74 -0.87 -14.99 12.00
CA ASP A 74 0.15 -14.70 13.02
C ASP A 74 -0.42 -13.89 14.20
N PHE A 75 -1.67 -13.41 14.10
CA PHE A 75 -2.34 -12.68 15.17
C PHE A 75 -2.92 -13.62 16.22
N ASN A 76 -2.15 -13.88 17.28
CA ASN A 76 -2.55 -14.76 18.38
C ASN A 76 -3.72 -14.16 19.18
N VAL A 77 -4.91 -14.72 19.00
CA VAL A 77 -6.11 -14.30 19.72
C VAL A 77 -6.21 -15.05 21.05
N THR A 78 -6.16 -14.29 22.14
CA THR A 78 -6.28 -14.78 23.52
C THR A 78 -7.54 -14.30 24.23
N ASP A 79 -8.23 -13.30 23.68
CA ASP A 79 -9.48 -12.77 24.22
C ASP A 79 -10.47 -12.30 23.14
N GLU A 80 -11.71 -12.00 23.54
CA GLU A 80 -12.76 -11.52 22.63
C GLU A 80 -12.47 -10.17 21.99
N LYS A 81 -11.68 -9.30 22.65
CA LYS A 81 -11.34 -7.97 22.10
C LYS A 81 -10.38 -8.14 20.93
N GLN A 82 -9.36 -8.96 21.09
CA GLN A 82 -8.43 -9.35 20.03
C GLN A 82 -9.16 -10.01 18.86
N GLN A 83 -10.15 -10.87 19.13
CA GLN A 83 -10.97 -11.47 18.07
C GLN A 83 -11.76 -10.40 17.28
N LYS A 84 -12.33 -9.40 17.97
CA LYS A 84 -13.05 -8.28 17.35
C LYS A 84 -12.12 -7.39 16.54
N GLU A 85 -10.93 -7.08 17.06
CA GLU A 85 -9.87 -6.31 16.37
C GLU A 85 -9.46 -7.02 15.06
N LEU A 86 -9.15 -8.32 15.13
CA LEU A 86 -8.82 -9.16 13.99
C LEU A 86 -9.94 -9.18 12.94
N ASN A 87 -11.19 -9.40 13.37
CA ASN A 87 -12.34 -9.43 12.46
C ASN A 87 -12.57 -8.09 11.76
N ARG A 88 -12.38 -6.97 12.46
CA ARG A 88 -12.48 -5.63 11.85
C ARG A 88 -11.35 -5.39 10.84
N ALA A 89 -10.13 -5.82 11.13
CA ALA A 89 -9.01 -5.70 10.18
C ALA A 89 -9.24 -6.55 8.92
N LYS A 90 -9.72 -7.80 9.07
CA LYS A 90 -10.13 -8.65 7.94
C LYS A 90 -11.26 -8.00 7.11
N ASN A 91 -12.25 -7.40 7.76
CA ASN A 91 -13.33 -6.68 7.07
C ASN A 91 -12.80 -5.48 6.28
N ILE A 92 -11.89 -4.68 6.85
CA ILE A 92 -11.22 -3.57 6.14
C ILE A 92 -10.45 -4.07 4.92
N ALA A 93 -9.67 -5.16 5.05
CA ALA A 93 -8.97 -5.76 3.90
C ALA A 93 -9.94 -6.13 2.78
N THR A 94 -11.03 -6.82 3.09
CA THR A 94 -12.06 -7.20 2.11
C THR A 94 -12.65 -5.99 1.41
N ARG A 95 -12.99 -4.93 2.15
CA ARG A 95 -13.54 -3.69 1.59
C ARG A 95 -12.57 -2.99 0.65
N ILE A 96 -11.29 -2.89 1.02
CA ILE A 96 -10.24 -2.31 0.15
C ILE A 96 -10.04 -3.16 -1.11
N ILE A 97 -10.02 -4.50 -0.97
CA ILE A 97 -9.93 -5.42 -2.12
C ILE A 97 -11.10 -5.18 -3.08
N GLN A 98 -12.31 -5.01 -2.55
CA GLN A 98 -13.55 -4.71 -3.29
C GLN A 98 -13.62 -3.29 -3.88
N GLY A 99 -12.67 -2.41 -3.57
CA GLY A 99 -12.54 -1.10 -4.20
C GLY A 99 -12.84 0.09 -3.30
N GLU A 100 -13.07 -0.12 -2.00
CA GLU A 100 -13.18 1.01 -1.08
C GLU A 100 -11.88 1.80 -1.02
N THR A 101 -12.02 3.13 -1.11
CA THR A 101 -10.95 4.10 -0.90
C THR A 101 -11.29 4.99 0.27
N GLY A 102 -10.27 5.35 1.06
CA GLY A 102 -10.45 6.21 2.22
C GLY A 102 -9.35 6.04 3.26
N ASN A 103 -9.54 6.74 4.38
CA ASN A 103 -8.63 6.68 5.51
C ASN A 103 -9.14 5.68 6.56
N PHE A 104 -8.23 4.86 7.04
CA PHE A 104 -8.41 3.91 8.12
C PHE A 104 -7.43 4.23 9.25
N THR A 105 -7.85 4.06 10.50
CA THR A 105 -7.03 4.43 11.65
C THR A 105 -7.05 3.37 12.73
N PHE A 106 -5.87 2.87 13.09
CA PHE A 106 -5.66 1.88 14.14
C PHE A 106 -5.01 2.60 15.32
N SER A 107 -5.74 2.75 16.43
CA SER A 107 -5.27 3.48 17.61
C SER A 107 -5.30 2.61 18.85
N GLY A 108 -4.33 2.76 19.75
CA GLY A 108 -4.26 1.97 20.99
C GLY A 108 -2.84 1.86 21.52
N PRO A 109 -2.61 1.22 22.68
CA PRO A 109 -1.30 1.19 23.32
C PRO A 109 -0.25 0.41 22.51
N ALA A 110 1.03 0.62 22.81
CA ALA A 110 2.13 -0.15 22.22
C ALA A 110 1.94 -1.66 22.50
N GLY A 111 2.35 -2.50 21.54
CA GLY A 111 2.25 -3.95 21.68
C GLY A 111 0.86 -4.56 21.43
N SER A 112 -0.16 -3.76 21.11
CA SER A 112 -1.53 -4.26 20.83
C SER A 112 -1.72 -4.86 19.43
N GLY A 113 -0.67 -4.98 18.60
CA GLY A 113 -0.76 -5.60 17.26
C GLY A 113 -1.27 -4.71 16.11
N LYS A 114 -1.32 -3.37 16.28
CA LYS A 114 -1.76 -2.42 15.24
C LYS A 114 -0.97 -2.56 13.93
N THR A 115 0.36 -2.45 14.04
CA THR A 115 1.29 -2.54 12.90
C THR A 115 1.18 -3.89 12.20
N MET A 116 1.13 -4.98 12.98
CA MET A 116 0.96 -6.33 12.45
C MET A 116 -0.34 -6.49 11.66
N LEU A 117 -1.48 -6.01 12.18
CA LEU A 117 -2.74 -6.06 11.44
C LEU A 117 -2.74 -5.14 10.21
N ALA A 118 -2.06 -3.99 10.26
CA ALA A 118 -1.91 -3.12 9.10
C ALA A 118 -1.08 -3.80 7.98
N ILE A 119 0.03 -4.45 8.33
CA ILE A 119 0.83 -5.25 7.39
C ILE A 119 0.04 -6.45 6.86
N SER A 120 -0.70 -7.14 7.74
CA SER A 120 -1.56 -8.27 7.37
C SER A 120 -2.60 -7.88 6.31
N ILE A 121 -3.16 -6.67 6.39
CA ILE A 121 -4.05 -6.12 5.37
C ILE A 121 -3.32 -5.96 4.03
N LEU A 122 -2.13 -5.37 4.03
CA LEU A 122 -1.32 -5.23 2.80
C LEU A 122 -1.01 -6.60 2.18
N ASN A 123 -0.65 -7.59 3.00
CA ASN A 123 -0.40 -8.95 2.53
C ASN A 123 -1.66 -9.64 1.98
N ALA A 124 -2.82 -9.45 2.60
CA ALA A 124 -4.08 -9.95 2.06
C ALA A 124 -4.40 -9.32 0.70
N ILE A 125 -4.16 -8.02 0.54
CA ILE A 125 -4.34 -7.31 -0.74
C ILE A 125 -3.36 -7.84 -1.79
N ASN A 126 -2.08 -7.99 -1.45
CA ASN A 126 -1.05 -8.53 -2.35
C ASN A 126 -1.32 -9.98 -2.78
N LYS A 127 -1.89 -10.82 -1.91
CA LYS A 127 -2.30 -12.20 -2.23
C LYS A 127 -3.61 -12.27 -3.03
N SER A 128 -4.42 -11.21 -3.02
CA SER A 128 -5.68 -11.16 -3.77
C SER A 128 -5.47 -10.97 -5.27
N LYS A 129 -6.56 -11.14 -6.04
CA LYS A 129 -6.60 -10.91 -7.50
C LYS A 129 -6.71 -9.43 -7.92
N CYS A 130 -6.77 -8.48 -6.98
CA CYS A 130 -6.85 -7.07 -7.34
C CYS A 130 -5.48 -6.51 -7.73
N ASP A 131 -5.45 -5.52 -8.63
CA ASP A 131 -4.21 -4.93 -9.14
C ASP A 131 -3.60 -3.83 -8.24
N LYS A 132 -4.09 -3.70 -6.99
CA LYS A 132 -3.65 -2.64 -6.08
C LYS A 132 -2.21 -2.86 -5.61
N THR A 133 -1.41 -1.80 -5.69
CA THR A 133 -0.06 -1.71 -5.14
C THR A 133 -0.08 -1.26 -3.68
N CYS A 134 0.72 -1.91 -2.84
CA CYS A 134 0.78 -1.66 -1.41
C CYS A 134 2.15 -1.11 -1.00
N TYR A 135 2.18 -0.16 -0.06
CA TYR A 135 3.41 0.40 0.49
C TYR A 135 3.30 0.61 2.00
N PHE A 136 4.33 0.25 2.75
CA PHE A 136 4.44 0.48 4.18
C PHE A 136 5.58 1.46 4.46
N LEU A 137 5.37 2.35 5.43
CA LEU A 137 6.36 3.33 5.87
C LEU A 137 6.34 3.48 7.39
N SER A 138 7.45 3.15 8.04
CA SER A 138 7.78 3.67 9.36
C SER A 138 8.04 5.17 9.27
N PHE A 139 7.18 5.97 9.92
CA PHE A 139 7.29 7.43 9.85
C PHE A 139 8.57 7.94 10.53
N GLU A 140 8.95 7.35 11.67
CA GLU A 140 10.17 7.69 12.38
C GLU A 140 11.42 7.49 11.52
N MET A 141 11.55 6.33 10.87
CA MET A 141 12.67 6.02 9.98
C MET A 141 12.71 6.98 8.79
N PHE A 142 11.55 7.31 8.22
CA PHE A 142 11.47 8.28 7.12
C PHE A 142 11.99 9.64 7.56
N MET A 143 11.53 10.15 8.71
CA MET A 143 11.94 11.45 9.23
C MET A 143 13.43 11.49 9.56
N SER A 144 13.99 10.41 10.10
CA SER A 144 15.44 10.27 10.33
C SER A 144 16.23 10.34 9.02
N LYS A 145 15.84 9.53 8.02
CA LYS A 145 16.48 9.50 6.69
C LYS A 145 16.36 10.84 5.96
N GLN A 146 15.20 11.49 6.07
CA GLN A 146 14.95 12.80 5.50
C GLN A 146 15.88 13.86 6.12
N LYS A 147 16.02 13.89 7.45
CA LYS A 147 16.95 14.80 8.14
C LYS A 147 18.41 14.53 7.75
N ALA A 148 18.82 13.27 7.68
CA ALA A 148 20.17 12.89 7.25
C ALA A 148 20.49 13.38 5.82
N SER A 149 19.48 13.39 4.93
CA SER A 149 19.65 13.85 3.53
C SER A 149 19.95 15.35 3.38
N PHE A 150 19.79 16.16 4.43
CA PHE A 150 20.21 17.56 4.41
C PHE A 150 21.73 17.72 4.40
N ASN A 151 22.42 16.81 5.10
CA ASN A 151 23.87 16.81 5.19
C ASN A 151 24.51 15.90 4.13
N ASP A 152 23.78 14.90 3.65
CA ASP A 152 24.27 13.98 2.60
C ASP A 152 23.40 14.05 1.33
N PRO A 153 23.87 14.71 0.26
CA PRO A 153 23.19 14.77 -1.03
C PRO A 153 22.91 13.41 -1.68
N SER A 154 23.69 12.37 -1.35
CA SER A 154 23.49 11.03 -1.91
C SER A 154 22.17 10.40 -1.45
N LEU A 155 21.73 10.72 -0.22
CA LEU A 155 20.48 10.23 0.37
C LEU A 155 19.24 10.95 -0.19
N LYS A 156 19.39 12.12 -0.84
CA LYS A 156 18.25 12.88 -1.40
C LYS A 156 17.51 12.11 -2.48
N LYS A 157 18.23 11.44 -3.39
CA LYS A 157 17.62 10.59 -4.43
C LYS A 157 16.78 9.47 -3.82
N ASP A 158 17.22 9.03 -2.66
CA ASP A 158 16.73 7.87 -1.96
C ASP A 158 15.45 8.18 -1.19
N VAL A 159 15.41 9.35 -0.54
CA VAL A 159 14.19 9.98 -0.03
C VAL A 159 13.17 10.22 -1.16
N GLN A 160 13.60 10.78 -2.29
CA GLN A 160 12.71 11.03 -3.43
C GLN A 160 12.08 9.75 -3.99
N LYS A 161 12.81 8.62 -3.97
CA LYS A 161 12.24 7.31 -4.36
C LYS A 161 11.14 6.89 -3.38
N ILE A 162 11.37 7.06 -2.07
CA ILE A 162 10.37 6.75 -1.05
C ILE A 162 9.13 7.63 -1.23
N GLU A 163 9.29 8.95 -1.39
CA GLU A 163 8.15 9.86 -1.65
C GLU A 163 7.40 9.48 -2.93
N LYS A 164 8.10 9.05 -3.99
CA LYS A 164 7.44 8.52 -5.20
C LYS A 164 6.65 7.24 -4.94
N CYS A 165 7.12 6.34 -4.08
CA CYS A 165 6.36 5.16 -3.67
C CYS A 165 5.10 5.57 -2.90
N ILE A 166 5.21 6.51 -1.96
CA ILE A 166 4.08 7.07 -1.21
C ILE A 166 3.08 7.74 -2.16
N GLN A 167 3.53 8.51 -3.13
CA GLN A 167 2.65 9.18 -4.10
C GLN A 167 1.94 8.16 -5.00
N ASN A 168 2.64 7.13 -5.47
CA ASN A 168 2.14 6.28 -6.55
C ASN A 168 1.41 5.02 -6.09
N CYS A 169 1.68 4.48 -4.90
CA CYS A 169 0.99 3.29 -4.42
C CYS A 169 -0.52 3.52 -4.24
N ASP A 170 -1.31 2.46 -4.33
CA ASP A 170 -2.77 2.53 -4.18
C ASP A 170 -3.18 2.49 -2.71
N VAL A 171 -2.53 1.63 -1.93
CA VAL A 171 -2.77 1.42 -0.50
C VAL A 171 -1.50 1.70 0.28
N PHE A 172 -1.57 2.63 1.23
CA PHE A 172 -0.43 3.09 2.01
C PHE A 172 -0.66 2.91 3.50
N VAL A 173 0.30 2.29 4.19
CA VAL A 173 0.38 2.28 5.65
C VAL A 173 1.40 3.31 6.10
N LEU A 174 0.95 4.27 6.91
CA LEU A 174 1.79 5.20 7.65
C LEU A 174 1.82 4.75 9.11
N ASP A 175 2.95 4.20 9.52
CA ASP A 175 3.09 3.54 10.81
C ASP A 175 3.62 4.48 11.90
N ASP A 176 3.05 4.30 13.10
CA ASP A 176 3.36 4.94 14.37
C ASP A 176 3.31 6.47 14.38
N LEU A 177 2.22 7.01 13.85
CA LEU A 177 2.00 8.45 13.79
C LEU A 177 1.78 9.07 15.17
N GLY A 178 2.51 10.13 15.48
CA GLY A 178 2.40 10.93 16.70
C GLY A 178 3.35 10.50 17.81
N SER A 179 4.09 9.41 17.63
CA SER A 179 5.17 9.02 18.54
C SER A 179 6.39 9.94 18.42
N GLU A 180 6.57 10.61 17.27
CA GLU A 180 7.69 11.50 17.01
C GLU A 180 7.68 12.79 17.84
N THR A 181 6.52 13.19 18.40
CA THR A 181 6.40 14.41 19.22
C THR A 181 6.82 14.20 20.67
N PHE A 182 6.67 12.98 21.20
CA PHE A 182 7.15 12.62 22.54
C PHE A 182 8.68 12.60 22.63
N MET A 183 9.38 12.37 21.52
CA MET A 183 10.84 12.35 21.46
C MET A 183 11.47 13.74 21.26
N GLN A 184 10.68 14.77 20.95
CA GLN A 184 11.18 16.11 20.61
C GLN A 184 11.45 17.02 21.83
N HIS A 185 11.06 16.64 23.06
CA HIS A 185 11.33 17.47 24.25
C HIS A 185 11.78 16.67 25.50
N VAL A 186 12.84 17.21 26.13
CA VAL A 186 13.58 16.72 27.32
C VAL A 186 12.79 16.86 28.64
N ASP A 187 11.58 17.41 28.62
CA ASP A 187 10.75 17.53 29.82
C ASP A 187 9.94 16.24 30.07
N LYS A 188 10.56 15.29 30.78
CA LYS A 188 9.92 14.05 31.31
C LYS A 188 8.68 14.31 32.20
N PHE A 189 8.34 15.57 32.48
CA PHE A 189 7.24 15.99 33.34
C PHE A 189 6.00 16.52 32.61
N LYS A 190 6.05 16.76 31.28
CA LYS A 190 4.85 17.14 30.52
C LYS A 190 4.10 15.89 30.05
N LYS A 191 2.93 15.64 30.65
CA LYS A 191 2.04 14.49 30.32
C LYS A 191 1.21 14.67 29.04
N LYS A 192 1.33 15.80 28.32
CA LYS A 192 0.55 16.06 27.11
C LYS A 192 1.45 16.11 25.87
N PRO A 193 1.02 15.53 24.73
CA PRO A 193 1.75 15.67 23.48
C PRO A 193 1.82 17.15 23.08
N THR A 194 2.98 17.56 22.56
CA THR A 194 3.19 18.88 21.97
C THR A 194 2.87 18.84 20.48
N GLN A 195 2.60 20.01 19.90
CA GLN A 195 2.46 20.12 18.45
C GLN A 195 3.70 19.56 17.73
N ALA A 196 3.48 18.86 16.62
CA ALA A 196 4.57 18.40 15.78
C ALA A 196 5.34 19.60 15.21
N SER A 197 6.67 19.47 15.07
CA SER A 197 7.51 20.48 14.43
C SER A 197 7.00 20.86 13.04
N GLU A 198 7.25 22.10 12.62
CA GLU A 198 6.86 22.63 11.30
C GLU A 198 7.29 21.68 10.17
N PHE A 199 8.53 21.21 10.22
CA PHE A 199 9.07 20.25 9.27
C PHE A 199 8.26 18.93 9.19
N THR A 200 7.78 18.43 10.34
CA THR A 200 6.94 17.23 10.41
C THR A 200 5.56 17.51 9.83
N GLN A 201 4.97 18.66 10.16
CA GLN A 201 3.68 19.11 9.63
C GLN A 201 3.73 19.26 8.10
N GLU A 202 4.77 19.90 7.57
CA GLU A 202 4.96 20.07 6.12
C GLU A 202 5.07 18.74 5.39
N THR A 203 5.83 17.80 5.95
CA THR A 203 6.02 16.47 5.37
C THR A 203 4.71 15.69 5.32
N LEU A 204 3.97 15.64 6.43
CA LEU A 204 2.68 14.98 6.49
C LEU A 204 1.63 15.68 5.61
N PHE A 205 1.69 17.00 5.49
CA PHE A 205 0.83 17.76 4.58
C PHE A 205 1.08 17.36 3.12
N ARG A 206 2.35 17.21 2.70
CA ARG A 206 2.69 16.71 1.36
C ARG A 206 2.12 15.31 1.13
N PHE A 207 2.30 14.39 2.09
CA PHE A 207 1.75 13.03 1.98
C PHE A 207 0.23 13.05 1.87
N ALA A 208 -0.44 13.84 2.70
CA ALA A 208 -1.88 14.01 2.68
C ALA A 208 -2.39 14.57 1.35
N ASP A 209 -1.63 15.46 0.73
CA ASP A 209 -1.99 16.05 -0.56
C ASP A 209 -1.83 15.05 -1.71
N TYR A 210 -0.70 14.33 -1.77
CA TYR A 210 -0.47 13.25 -2.74
C TYR A 210 -1.54 12.16 -2.71
N ARG A 211 -2.12 11.94 -1.52
CA ARG A 211 -2.94 10.77 -1.24
C ARG A 211 -4.41 11.08 -0.95
N LYS A 212 -4.88 12.29 -1.26
CA LYS A 212 -6.24 12.77 -0.98
C LYS A 212 -7.37 11.85 -1.47
N SER A 213 -7.15 11.15 -2.59
CA SER A 213 -8.13 10.25 -3.22
C SER A 213 -7.69 8.78 -3.19
N LYS A 214 -6.79 8.41 -2.28
CA LYS A 214 -6.21 7.07 -2.19
C LYS A 214 -6.46 6.44 -0.82
N THR A 215 -6.18 5.15 -0.70
CA THR A 215 -6.37 4.42 0.54
C THR A 215 -5.18 4.63 1.48
N ASN A 216 -5.46 5.07 2.70
CA ASN A 216 -4.46 5.31 3.74
C ASN A 216 -4.85 4.52 5.00
N ILE A 217 -3.89 3.84 5.60
CA ILE A 217 -4.04 3.19 6.89
C ILE A 217 -3.01 3.85 7.82
N VAL A 218 -3.46 4.44 8.91
CA VAL A 218 -2.59 5.07 9.91
C VAL A 218 -2.62 4.24 11.18
N THR A 219 -1.46 3.92 11.74
CA THR A 219 -1.36 3.38 13.10
C THR A 219 -0.87 4.47 14.06
N THR A 220 -1.33 4.45 15.30
CA THR A 220 -0.96 5.47 16.29
C THR A 220 -1.15 4.97 17.72
N ASN A 221 -0.34 5.49 18.66
CA ASN A 221 -0.57 5.33 20.10
C ASN A 221 -1.43 6.46 20.69
N ASN A 222 -1.77 7.47 19.90
CA ASN A 222 -2.52 8.65 20.34
C ASN A 222 -4.03 8.47 20.14
N SER A 223 -4.80 9.08 21.04
CA SER A 223 -6.22 9.29 20.87
C SER A 223 -6.52 10.26 19.72
N SER A 224 -7.76 10.22 19.23
CA SER A 224 -8.23 11.15 18.20
C SER A 224 -8.10 12.61 18.63
N THR A 225 -8.32 12.92 19.91
CA THR A 225 -8.15 14.27 20.47
C THR A 225 -6.68 14.68 20.51
N GLU A 226 -5.79 13.79 20.95
CA GLU A 226 -4.34 14.08 20.96
C GLU A 226 -3.80 14.29 19.55
N LEU A 227 -4.26 13.53 18.56
CA LEU A 227 -3.88 13.76 17.15
C LEU A 227 -4.32 15.13 16.62
N GLN A 228 -5.47 15.67 17.08
CA GLN A 228 -5.91 17.02 16.73
C GLN A 228 -5.07 18.10 17.41
N ASP A 229 -4.54 17.82 18.61
CA ASP A 229 -3.60 18.71 19.31
C ASP A 229 -2.20 18.66 18.66
N ILE A 230 -1.78 17.50 18.17
CA ILE A 230 -0.46 17.29 17.55
C ILE A 230 -0.39 17.92 16.15
N TYR A 231 -1.40 17.70 15.32
CA TYR A 231 -1.37 18.01 13.89
C TYR A 231 -2.35 19.10 13.48
N ASN A 232 -1.97 19.86 12.45
CA ASN A 232 -2.87 20.82 11.83
C ASN A 232 -4.18 20.15 11.38
N PRO A 233 -5.35 20.84 11.52
CA PRO A 233 -6.66 20.30 11.12
C PRO A 233 -6.73 19.75 9.69
N LYS A 234 -5.96 20.33 8.74
CA LYS A 234 -5.90 19.87 7.35
C LYS A 234 -5.24 18.49 7.23
N ILE A 235 -4.20 18.21 8.01
CA ILE A 235 -3.51 16.91 8.03
C ILE A 235 -4.44 15.88 8.67
N TYR A 236 -4.97 16.21 9.84
CA TYR A 236 -5.91 15.35 10.55
C TYR A 236 -7.10 14.95 9.65
N SER A 237 -7.77 15.93 9.03
CA SER A 237 -8.94 15.70 8.16
C SER A 237 -8.63 14.86 6.91
N ARG A 238 -7.37 14.82 6.46
CA ARG A 238 -6.95 14.13 5.23
C ARG A 238 -6.30 12.78 5.45
N LEU A 239 -5.75 12.50 6.62
CA LEU A 239 -5.08 11.22 6.92
C LEU A 239 -5.82 10.36 7.93
N ILE A 240 -6.62 10.95 8.81
CA ILE A 240 -7.31 10.23 9.88
C ILE A 240 -8.72 9.82 9.44
N ALA A 241 -9.15 8.62 9.86
CA ALA A 241 -10.48 8.11 9.61
C ALA A 241 -11.55 8.99 10.26
N LYS A 242 -12.57 9.37 9.49
CA LYS A 242 -13.71 10.18 9.97
C LYS A 242 -14.85 9.33 10.54
N ASN A 243 -14.98 8.11 10.04
CA ASN A 243 -16.10 7.22 10.36
C ASN A 243 -15.61 6.08 11.26
N MET A 244 -16.39 5.73 12.29
CA MET A 244 -16.05 4.63 13.21
C MET A 244 -15.88 3.28 12.51
N GLY A 245 -16.58 3.06 11.38
CA GLY A 245 -16.42 1.85 10.57
C GLY A 245 -15.03 1.69 9.93
N ASN A 246 -14.24 2.78 9.88
CA ASN A 246 -12.88 2.78 9.34
C ASN A 246 -11.82 2.93 10.44
N ALA A 247 -12.24 3.02 11.71
CA ALA A 247 -11.35 3.08 12.85
C ALA A 247 -11.41 1.76 13.64
N ILE A 248 -10.25 1.28 14.07
CA ILE A 248 -10.11 0.20 15.05
C ILE A 248 -9.42 0.78 16.26
N LYS A 249 -10.12 0.78 17.40
CA LYS A 249 -9.54 1.10 18.69
C LYS A 249 -9.09 -0.22 19.33
N PHE A 250 -7.80 -0.34 19.54
CA PHE A 250 -7.17 -1.45 20.21
C PHE A 250 -7.13 -1.17 21.71
N ASP A 251 -7.72 -2.07 22.48
CA ASP A 251 -7.78 -2.02 23.95
C ASP A 251 -7.53 -3.40 24.58
N SER A 252 -6.99 -4.31 23.78
CA SER A 252 -6.46 -5.61 24.18
C SER A 252 -5.12 -5.51 24.91
N LYS A 253 -4.73 -6.62 25.56
CA LYS A 253 -3.45 -6.73 26.29
C LYS A 253 -2.26 -6.66 25.33
N ASP A 254 -1.11 -6.21 25.83
CA ASP A 254 0.15 -6.25 25.08
C ASP A 254 0.48 -7.69 24.68
N MET A 255 0.64 -7.93 23.38
CA MET A 255 0.86 -9.26 22.82
C MET A 255 2.32 -9.72 22.88
N ARG A 256 3.25 -8.85 23.26
CA ARG A 256 4.69 -9.19 23.35
C ARG A 256 5.06 -9.97 24.61
N ASN A 257 4.17 -9.99 25.61
CA ASN A 257 4.40 -10.62 26.91
C ASN A 257 3.67 -11.95 27.08
N ILE A 258 3.33 -12.65 25.99
CA ILE A 258 2.66 -13.95 26.04
C ILE A 258 3.74 -15.06 25.97
N PHE A 259 4.45 -15.26 27.08
CA PHE A 259 5.29 -16.42 27.34
C PHE A 259 5.02 -16.95 28.74
#